data_AF-A0A450WUG1-F1
#
_entry.id   AF-A0A450WUG1-F1
#
_cell.length_a   1.000
_cell.length_b   1.000
_cell.length_c   1.000
_cell.angle_alpha   90.00
_cell.angle_beta   90.00
_cell.angle_gamma   90.00
#
_symmetry.space_group_name_H-M   'P 1'
#
loop_
_entity.id
_entity.type
_entity.pdbx_description
1 polymer ?
#
loop_
_entity_poly.entity_id
_entity_poly.type
_entity_poly.pdbx_seq_one_letter_code
_entity_poly.pdbx_strand_id
1 'polypeptide(L)'
;MTPSDFYDQRETRSRDERLAAQLAALKTLIAKAQSNPTYAKRLGDAGDGADIASLDDLAKLPILRKSDLSGMQTESPPFGGLNIIPTGQMRHLYQSPGPINDYDGAGSDWWRAGRALYAAGFRAGDIVHNSFSYHFTPAGSLFDQGATHIGCAVFPAGTENTEAQARALATFGATAYMGVPDFLPRLLEKTDELGLDTGPLTKASVSAGPLFPSVRQGLNDRGVAVYQCYVIADLGLISYETPALEAMVVDEDVIVEIVRPGSGDPLPEGEVGEVVVTALAHHELPLIRFAIGDLSAVTPGQSPCGRTNMRLAGWLGRADQTAKVRGMFVHPEQVARVLKQCGLQGRARLVIGREGERDTMTLHVEYRGDATGLAERIESVMKTTFNLRGEARFEPPGALPNDGKLIDDTRDF
;
A
#
# COMPACT_ATOMS: atom_id res chain seq x y z
N MET A 1 21.90 30.06 0.96
CA MET A 1 20.57 29.61 0.51
C MET A 1 20.03 28.73 1.62
N THR A 2 18.85 29.03 2.16
CA THR A 2 18.13 28.11 3.03
C THR A 2 17.95 26.79 2.26
N PRO A 3 18.28 25.62 2.82
CA PRO A 3 18.01 24.35 2.16
C PRO A 3 16.53 24.29 1.75
N SER A 4 16.24 23.82 0.55
CA SER A 4 14.87 23.56 0.10
C SER A 4 14.18 22.58 1.06
N ASP A 5 12.89 22.79 1.37
CA ASP A 5 12.07 21.83 2.12
C ASP A 5 11.55 20.67 1.23
N PHE A 6 11.81 20.76 -0.07
CA PHE A 6 11.48 19.76 -1.09
C PHE A 6 12.76 19.05 -1.56
N TYR A 7 12.67 17.74 -1.72
CA TYR A 7 13.68 16.85 -2.26
C TYR A 7 13.97 17.16 -3.74
N ASP A 8 12.93 17.45 -4.53
CA ASP A 8 13.07 17.94 -5.90
C ASP A 8 11.94 18.90 -6.32
N GLN A 9 12.07 19.49 -7.52
CA GLN A 9 11.07 20.42 -8.06
C GLN A 9 9.73 19.74 -8.40
N ARG A 10 9.69 18.40 -8.49
CA ARG A 10 8.47 17.67 -8.89
C ARG A 10 7.41 17.72 -7.81
N GLU A 11 7.80 17.87 -6.54
CA GLU A 11 6.85 17.90 -5.40
C GLU A 11 5.90 19.11 -5.42
N THR A 12 6.25 20.17 -6.15
CA THR A 12 5.44 21.40 -6.25
C THR A 12 4.93 21.69 -7.66
N ARG A 13 5.14 20.76 -8.61
CA ARG A 13 4.68 20.91 -10.00
C ARG A 13 3.16 20.98 -10.10
N SER A 14 2.64 21.51 -11.19
CA SER A 14 1.19 21.54 -11.40
C SER A 14 0.61 20.13 -11.56
N ARG A 15 -0.70 19.99 -11.31
CA ARG A 15 -1.42 18.72 -11.52
C ARG A 15 -1.28 18.25 -12.97
N ASP A 16 -1.42 19.14 -13.94
CA ASP A 16 -1.38 18.80 -15.37
C ASP A 16 0.01 18.30 -15.79
N GLU A 17 1.09 18.94 -15.33
CA GLU A 17 2.46 18.47 -15.57
C GLU A 17 2.70 17.08 -14.95
N ARG A 18 2.16 16.84 -13.75
CA ARG A 18 2.25 15.52 -13.10
C ARG A 18 1.54 14.44 -13.90
N LEU A 19 0.28 14.67 -14.25
CA LEU A 19 -0.53 13.70 -14.99
C LEU A 19 0.08 13.40 -16.37
N ALA A 20 0.58 14.42 -17.08
CA ALA A 20 1.24 14.22 -18.36
C ALA A 20 2.53 13.38 -18.25
N ALA A 21 3.37 13.66 -17.25
CA ALA A 21 4.60 12.90 -17.02
C ALA A 21 4.31 11.45 -16.60
N GLN A 22 3.35 11.24 -15.70
CA GLN A 22 2.94 9.91 -15.26
C GLN A 22 2.33 9.10 -16.40
N LEU A 23 1.52 9.72 -17.27
CA LEU A 23 0.96 9.07 -18.45
C LEU A 23 2.06 8.63 -19.44
N ALA A 24 3.06 9.49 -19.68
CA ALA A 24 4.18 9.14 -20.55
C ALA A 24 5.02 7.96 -19.99
N ALA A 25 5.28 7.98 -18.68
CA ALA A 25 5.96 6.89 -18.00
C ALA A 25 5.13 5.58 -18.02
N LEU A 26 3.82 5.68 -17.79
CA LEU A 26 2.90 4.54 -17.83
C LEU A 26 2.89 3.88 -19.22
N LYS A 27 2.80 4.66 -20.30
CA LYS A 27 2.88 4.13 -21.67
C LYS A 27 4.18 3.38 -21.93
N THR A 28 5.28 3.93 -21.44
CA THR A 28 6.60 3.29 -21.54
C THR A 28 6.64 1.97 -20.76
N LEU A 29 6.10 1.96 -19.55
CA LEU A 29 6.00 0.78 -18.70
C LEU A 29 5.16 -0.33 -19.35
N ILE A 30 3.99 0.02 -19.91
CA ILE A 30 3.10 -0.92 -20.62
C ILE A 30 3.82 -1.51 -21.83
N ALA A 31 4.43 -0.68 -22.69
CA ALA A 31 5.16 -1.16 -23.86
C ALA A 31 6.31 -2.10 -23.47
N LYS A 32 7.01 -1.80 -22.36
CA LYS A 32 8.06 -2.67 -21.84
C LYS A 32 7.49 -4.00 -21.33
N ALA A 33 6.37 -3.95 -20.60
CA ALA A 33 5.68 -5.14 -20.10
C ALA A 33 5.24 -6.06 -21.24
N GLN A 34 4.68 -5.50 -22.32
CA GLN A 34 4.23 -6.26 -23.49
C GLN A 34 5.35 -6.97 -24.26
N SER A 35 6.61 -6.61 -24.04
CA SER A 35 7.75 -7.36 -24.61
C SER A 35 7.89 -8.77 -24.01
N ASN A 36 7.25 -9.05 -22.87
CA ASN A 36 7.14 -10.37 -22.27
C ASN A 36 5.80 -11.03 -22.66
N PRO A 37 5.80 -12.22 -23.30
CA PRO A 37 4.58 -12.89 -23.75
C PRO A 37 3.56 -13.23 -22.65
N THR A 38 4.03 -13.65 -21.47
CA THR A 38 3.16 -13.94 -20.31
C THR A 38 2.46 -12.67 -19.85
N TYR A 39 3.21 -11.57 -19.79
CA TYR A 39 2.67 -10.27 -19.40
C TYR A 39 1.72 -9.70 -20.46
N ALA A 40 2.07 -9.79 -21.75
CA ALA A 40 1.23 -9.37 -22.86
C ALA A 40 -0.12 -10.11 -22.84
N LYS A 41 -0.09 -11.44 -22.66
CA LYS A 41 -1.31 -12.25 -22.51
C LYS A 41 -2.16 -11.78 -21.33
N ARG A 42 -1.53 -11.41 -20.21
CA ARG A 42 -2.22 -10.92 -19.03
C ARG A 42 -2.92 -9.58 -19.30
N LEU A 43 -2.26 -8.64 -19.97
CA LEU A 43 -2.86 -7.34 -20.29
C LEU A 43 -3.98 -7.46 -21.34
N GLY A 44 -3.91 -8.47 -22.20
CA GLY A 44 -4.90 -8.72 -23.25
C GLY A 44 -4.97 -7.57 -24.27
N ASP A 45 -6.10 -7.47 -24.95
CA ASP A 45 -6.32 -6.46 -26.00
C ASP A 45 -6.29 -5.02 -25.44
N ALA A 46 -6.71 -4.83 -24.18
CA ALA A 46 -6.65 -3.54 -23.50
C ALA A 46 -5.22 -3.06 -23.21
N GLY A 47 -4.22 -3.95 -23.35
CA GLY A 47 -2.82 -3.64 -23.12
C GLY A 47 -2.15 -2.82 -24.22
N ASP A 48 -2.78 -2.63 -25.39
CA ASP A 48 -2.21 -1.76 -26.43
C ASP A 48 -2.05 -0.34 -25.89
N GLY A 49 -0.80 0.11 -25.71
CA GLY A 49 -0.50 1.42 -25.14
C GLY A 49 -1.10 2.59 -25.94
N ALA A 50 -1.54 2.36 -27.18
CA ALA A 50 -2.33 3.32 -27.97
C ALA A 50 -3.72 3.59 -27.37
N ASP A 51 -4.33 2.63 -26.66
CA ASP A 51 -5.67 2.73 -26.06
C ASP A 51 -5.70 3.40 -24.67
N ILE A 52 -4.53 3.75 -24.14
CA ILE A 52 -4.35 4.49 -22.88
C ILE A 52 -4.15 5.97 -23.22
N ALA A 53 -5.23 6.74 -23.26
CA ALA A 53 -5.19 8.18 -23.55
C ALA A 53 -5.03 9.04 -22.29
N SER A 54 -5.39 8.49 -21.14
CA SER A 54 -5.38 9.13 -19.82
C SER A 54 -5.03 8.12 -18.72
N LEU A 55 -4.78 8.60 -17.50
CA LEU A 55 -4.57 7.70 -16.36
C LEU A 55 -5.85 6.93 -15.99
N ASP A 56 -7.04 7.49 -16.28
CA ASP A 56 -8.33 6.83 -16.02
C ASP A 56 -8.50 5.55 -16.86
N ASP A 57 -7.81 5.46 -18.00
CA ASP A 57 -7.82 4.27 -18.85
C ASP A 57 -7.12 3.06 -18.22
N LEU A 58 -6.40 3.23 -17.10
CA LEU A 58 -5.93 2.11 -16.27
C LEU A 58 -7.09 1.17 -15.91
N ALA A 59 -8.30 1.69 -15.68
CA ALA A 59 -9.46 0.88 -15.35
C ALA A 59 -9.78 -0.22 -16.40
N LYS A 60 -9.31 -0.07 -17.65
CA LYS A 60 -9.44 -1.07 -18.72
C LYS A 60 -8.51 -2.27 -18.54
N LEU A 61 -7.37 -2.08 -17.87
CA LEU A 61 -6.38 -3.12 -17.63
C LEU A 61 -6.81 -4.01 -16.45
N PRO A 62 -6.52 -5.32 -16.50
CA PRO A 62 -6.83 -6.19 -15.38
C PRO A 62 -5.95 -5.86 -14.17
N ILE A 63 -6.53 -6.01 -12.98
CA ILE A 63 -5.81 -5.91 -11.69
C ILE A 63 -4.98 -7.18 -11.46
N LEU A 64 -3.76 -7.02 -10.94
CA LEU A 64 -2.93 -8.13 -10.47
C LEU A 64 -3.06 -8.18 -8.95
N ARG A 65 -3.69 -9.21 -8.39
CA ARG A 65 -3.73 -9.37 -6.93
C ARG A 65 -2.50 -10.10 -6.44
N LYS A 66 -2.14 -9.86 -5.17
CA LYS A 66 -1.09 -10.64 -4.48
C LYS A 66 -1.34 -12.14 -4.54
N SER A 67 -2.59 -12.58 -4.38
CA SER A 67 -2.96 -14.00 -4.51
C SER A 67 -2.67 -14.56 -5.89
N ASP A 68 -2.95 -13.80 -6.95
CA ASP A 68 -2.72 -14.21 -8.32
C ASP A 68 -1.21 -14.32 -8.59
N LEU A 69 -0.45 -13.30 -8.20
CA LEU A 69 1.00 -13.28 -8.36
C LEU A 69 1.67 -14.46 -7.63
N SER A 70 1.23 -14.76 -6.42
CA SER A 70 1.72 -15.91 -5.66
C SER A 70 1.45 -17.25 -6.37
N GLY A 71 0.23 -17.43 -6.90
CA GLY A 71 -0.11 -18.61 -7.71
C GLY A 71 0.78 -18.72 -8.94
N MET A 72 0.96 -17.61 -9.66
CA MET A 72 1.84 -17.54 -10.83
C MET A 72 3.29 -17.90 -10.48
N GLN A 73 3.84 -17.39 -9.37
CA GLN A 73 5.20 -17.72 -8.94
C GLN A 73 5.35 -19.19 -8.54
N THR A 74 4.31 -19.81 -8.00
CA THR A 74 4.29 -21.25 -7.70
C THR A 74 4.32 -22.08 -8.99
N GLU A 75 3.52 -21.70 -9.98
CA GLU A 75 3.45 -22.38 -11.29
C GLU A 75 4.70 -22.14 -12.14
N SER A 76 5.28 -20.95 -12.08
CA SER A 76 6.44 -20.54 -12.87
C SER A 76 7.44 -19.72 -12.03
N PRO A 77 8.28 -20.38 -11.20
CA PRO A 77 9.25 -19.70 -10.37
C PRO A 77 10.32 -18.94 -11.18
N PRO A 78 10.92 -17.86 -10.62
CA PRO A 78 10.62 -17.27 -9.32
C PRO A 78 9.58 -16.13 -9.36
N PHE A 79 9.29 -15.56 -10.55
CA PHE A 79 8.49 -14.33 -10.70
C PHE A 79 7.23 -14.52 -11.57
N GLY A 80 6.73 -15.74 -11.71
CA GLY A 80 5.51 -16.05 -12.45
C GLY A 80 5.65 -15.84 -13.96
N GLY A 81 6.89 -15.86 -14.47
CA GLY A 81 7.20 -15.55 -15.86
C GLY A 81 6.95 -14.10 -16.27
N LEU A 82 6.76 -13.18 -15.32
CA LEU A 82 6.47 -11.76 -15.60
C LEU A 82 7.71 -10.86 -15.72
N ASN A 83 8.88 -11.33 -15.26
CA ASN A 83 10.11 -10.55 -15.32
C ASN A 83 10.54 -10.31 -16.78
N ILE A 84 10.98 -9.10 -17.07
CA ILE A 84 11.46 -8.67 -18.39
C ILE A 84 12.94 -9.00 -18.57
N ILE A 85 13.71 -8.94 -17.49
CA ILE A 85 15.13 -9.28 -17.49
C ILE A 85 15.36 -10.64 -16.82
N PRO A 86 16.45 -11.37 -17.16
CA PRO A 86 16.82 -12.60 -16.47
C PRO A 86 16.98 -12.38 -14.95
N THR A 87 16.56 -13.36 -14.14
CA THR A 87 16.63 -13.29 -12.67
C THR A 87 18.02 -12.92 -12.13
N GLY A 88 19.08 -13.47 -12.73
CA GLY A 88 20.46 -13.17 -12.33
C GLY A 88 20.95 -11.75 -12.65
N GLN A 89 20.12 -10.92 -13.29
CA GLN A 89 20.39 -9.49 -13.53
C GLN A 89 19.66 -8.58 -12.54
N MET A 90 18.76 -9.12 -11.70
CA MET A 90 18.25 -8.39 -10.54
C MET A 90 19.41 -8.15 -9.57
N ARG A 91 19.39 -7.04 -8.82
CA ARG A 91 20.49 -6.70 -7.91
C ARG A 91 20.48 -7.61 -6.68
N HIS A 92 19.32 -7.77 -6.06
CA HIS A 92 19.07 -8.71 -4.97
C HIS A 92 17.78 -9.48 -5.21
N LEU A 93 17.70 -10.65 -4.56
CA LEU A 93 16.52 -11.49 -4.50
C LEU A 93 16.17 -11.70 -3.03
N TYR A 94 14.90 -11.54 -2.70
CA TYR A 94 14.40 -11.64 -1.32
C TYR A 94 13.26 -12.65 -1.24
N GLN A 95 12.99 -13.10 -0.02
CA GLN A 95 11.88 -13.98 0.29
C GLN A 95 11.21 -13.48 1.56
N SER A 96 10.24 -12.58 1.41
CA SER A 96 9.45 -12.14 2.56
C SER A 96 8.59 -13.28 3.13
N PRO A 97 8.10 -13.19 4.38
CA PRO A 97 7.21 -14.21 4.97
C PRO A 97 5.88 -14.43 4.21
N GLY A 98 5.58 -13.59 3.21
CA GLY A 98 4.48 -13.76 2.28
C GLY A 98 4.85 -14.67 1.10
N PRO A 99 3.87 -15.14 0.32
CA PRO A 99 4.11 -16.16 -0.70
C PRO A 99 4.58 -15.56 -2.04
N ILE A 100 5.21 -14.38 -2.01
CA ILE A 100 5.72 -13.64 -3.16
C ILE A 100 7.20 -13.39 -2.92
N ASN A 101 8.04 -13.73 -3.89
CA ASN A 101 9.45 -13.40 -3.92
C ASN A 101 9.63 -11.94 -4.33
N ASP A 102 10.43 -11.20 -3.58
CA ASP A 102 10.74 -9.79 -3.87
C ASP A 102 12.13 -9.65 -4.53
N TYR A 103 12.39 -8.47 -5.07
CA TYR A 103 13.64 -8.15 -5.75
C TYR A 103 13.92 -6.65 -5.64
N ASP A 104 15.16 -6.25 -5.90
CA ASP A 104 15.47 -4.86 -6.24
C ASP A 104 16.24 -4.76 -7.57
N GLY A 105 16.10 -3.62 -8.22
CA GLY A 105 16.71 -3.32 -9.51
C GLY A 105 17.94 -2.42 -9.41
N ALA A 106 18.34 -1.90 -10.57
CA ALA A 106 19.49 -1.01 -10.67
C ALA A 106 19.08 0.44 -10.35
N GLY A 107 19.74 1.05 -9.36
CA GLY A 107 19.53 2.46 -8.99
C GLY A 107 20.16 2.80 -7.64
N SER A 108 20.45 4.07 -7.35
CA SER A 108 20.91 4.45 -6.00
C SER A 108 19.76 4.54 -4.99
N ASP A 109 18.54 4.82 -5.47
CA ASP A 109 17.31 4.87 -4.67
C ASP A 109 16.16 4.21 -5.46
N TRP A 110 16.33 2.92 -5.79
CA TRP A 110 15.40 2.21 -6.69
C TRP A 110 13.97 2.10 -6.09
N TRP A 111 13.89 2.07 -4.76
CA TRP A 111 12.64 2.04 -4.01
C TRP A 111 12.04 3.42 -3.71
N ARG A 112 12.76 4.50 -4.06
CA ARG A 112 12.32 5.90 -3.96
C ARG A 112 12.11 6.39 -2.53
N ALA A 113 12.79 5.78 -1.57
CA ALA A 113 12.64 6.13 -0.15
C ALA A 113 13.25 7.50 0.19
N GLY A 114 14.18 8.01 -0.63
CA GLY A 114 14.84 9.29 -0.41
C GLY A 114 13.88 10.47 -0.31
N ARG A 115 12.81 10.51 -1.13
CA ARG A 115 11.82 11.59 -1.06
C ARG A 115 11.11 11.63 0.31
N ALA A 116 10.70 10.46 0.81
CA ALA A 116 10.03 10.35 2.10
C ALA A 116 10.95 10.73 3.26
N LEU A 117 12.20 10.23 3.25
CA LEU A 117 13.18 10.55 4.28
C LEU A 117 13.53 12.06 4.27
N TYR A 118 13.64 12.67 3.10
CA TYR A 118 13.86 14.11 3.00
C TYR A 118 12.68 14.92 3.57
N ALA A 119 11.43 14.50 3.30
CA ALA A 119 10.25 15.11 3.90
C ALA A 119 10.20 14.93 5.43
N ALA A 120 10.72 13.82 5.95
CA ALA A 120 10.89 13.56 7.37
C ALA A 120 12.07 14.33 8.01
N GLY A 121 12.79 15.16 7.24
CA GLY A 121 13.85 16.04 7.72
C GLY A 121 15.26 15.46 7.66
N PHE A 122 15.46 14.30 7.03
CA PHE A 122 16.78 13.71 6.83
C PHE A 122 17.57 14.53 5.81
N ARG A 123 18.85 14.77 6.06
CA ARG A 123 19.73 15.59 5.21
C ARG A 123 21.12 14.96 5.10
N ALA A 124 21.84 15.36 4.06
CA ALA A 124 23.24 14.98 3.88
C ALA A 124 24.05 15.28 5.16
N GLY A 125 24.86 14.32 5.59
CA GLY A 125 25.62 14.40 6.84
C GLY A 125 24.90 13.88 8.08
N ASP A 126 23.61 13.55 8.02
CA ASP A 126 22.95 12.81 9.10
C ASP A 126 23.57 11.41 9.27
N ILE A 127 23.67 10.95 10.53
CA ILE A 127 24.06 9.59 10.88
C ILE A 127 22.78 8.83 11.24
N VAL A 128 22.43 7.85 10.41
CA VAL A 128 21.15 7.15 10.48
C VAL A 128 21.33 5.78 11.11
N HIS A 129 20.62 5.53 12.20
CA HIS A 129 20.51 4.20 12.80
C HIS A 129 19.36 3.44 12.14
N ASN A 130 19.68 2.47 11.27
CA ASN A 130 18.68 1.69 10.54
C ASN A 130 18.44 0.33 11.20
N SER A 131 17.31 0.19 11.90
CA SER A 131 16.91 -1.03 12.60
C SER A 131 15.96 -1.93 11.79
N PHE A 132 15.78 -1.70 10.49
CA PHE A 132 15.11 -2.68 9.64
C PHE A 132 16.01 -3.90 9.37
N SER A 133 15.40 -5.07 9.14
CA SER A 133 16.14 -6.28 8.76
C SER A 133 16.82 -6.12 7.39
N TYR A 134 18.09 -6.53 7.30
CA TYR A 134 18.89 -6.52 6.06
C TYR A 134 18.97 -7.89 5.36
N HIS A 135 18.32 -8.92 5.90
CA HIS A 135 18.43 -10.30 5.41
C HIS A 135 17.27 -10.67 4.46
N PHE A 136 16.56 -11.77 4.74
CA PHE A 136 15.39 -12.32 3.99
C PHE A 136 14.42 -11.30 3.37
N THR A 137 14.30 -10.08 3.92
CA THR A 137 13.37 -9.04 3.47
C THR A 137 14.11 -7.77 3.02
N PRO A 138 13.56 -6.98 2.09
CA PRO A 138 14.26 -5.83 1.50
C PRO A 138 14.30 -4.58 2.38
N ALA A 139 13.61 -4.54 3.52
CA ALA A 139 13.35 -3.29 4.26
C ALA A 139 14.62 -2.54 4.67
N GLY A 140 15.65 -3.24 5.16
CA GLY A 140 16.95 -2.65 5.51
C GLY A 140 17.58 -1.96 4.29
N SER A 141 17.78 -2.70 3.21
CA SER A 141 18.35 -2.22 1.95
C SER A 141 17.53 -1.10 1.30
N LEU A 142 16.21 -1.16 1.41
CA LEU A 142 15.28 -0.18 0.85
C LEU A 142 15.51 1.21 1.45
N PHE A 143 15.52 1.29 2.78
CA PHE A 143 15.72 2.55 3.48
C PHE A 143 17.18 3.01 3.45
N ASP A 144 18.14 2.07 3.43
CA ASP A 144 19.55 2.36 3.26
C ASP A 144 19.84 3.06 1.92
N GLN A 145 19.28 2.55 0.82
CA GLN A 145 19.37 3.18 -0.50
C GLN A 145 18.83 4.61 -0.47
N GLY A 146 17.65 4.84 0.11
CA GLY A 146 17.10 6.19 0.24
C GLY A 146 17.98 7.13 1.07
N ALA A 147 18.46 6.68 2.23
CA ALA A 147 19.26 7.48 3.14
C ALA A 147 20.65 7.82 2.53
N THR A 148 21.33 6.82 1.97
CA THR A 148 22.63 7.02 1.31
C THR A 148 22.51 7.89 0.07
N HIS A 149 21.40 7.79 -0.67
CA HIS A 149 21.14 8.65 -1.82
C HIS A 149 20.93 10.14 -1.43
N ILE A 150 20.37 10.41 -0.25
CA ILE A 150 20.32 11.78 0.32
C ILE A 150 21.72 12.28 0.75
N GLY A 151 22.67 11.37 0.99
CA GLY A 151 24.01 11.68 1.49
C GLY A 151 24.16 11.46 3.00
N CYS A 152 23.32 10.64 3.61
CA CYS A 152 23.47 10.22 5.00
C CYS A 152 24.53 9.11 5.13
N ALA A 153 25.17 9.03 6.30
CA ALA A 153 25.88 7.82 6.72
C ALA A 153 24.89 6.88 7.42
N VAL A 154 24.90 5.59 7.09
CA VAL A 154 23.97 4.61 7.65
C VAL A 154 24.72 3.61 8.52
N PHE A 155 24.26 3.42 9.75
CA PHE A 155 24.61 2.29 10.58
C PHE A 155 23.55 1.18 10.40
N PRO A 156 23.88 0.06 9.72
CA PRO A 156 22.94 -1.01 9.39
C PRO A 156 22.72 -1.92 10.62
N ALA A 157 21.96 -1.43 11.59
CA ALA A 157 21.80 -2.07 12.90
C ALA A 157 21.04 -3.41 12.85
N GLY A 158 20.12 -3.58 11.89
CA GLY A 158 19.27 -4.76 11.84
C GLY A 158 18.31 -4.84 13.04
N THR A 159 17.84 -6.05 13.34
CA THR A 159 16.80 -6.28 14.36
C THR A 159 17.32 -6.90 15.66
N GLU A 160 18.60 -7.23 15.74
CA GLU A 160 19.14 -8.03 16.85
C GLU A 160 19.77 -7.18 17.95
N ASN A 161 19.81 -7.74 19.16
CA ASN A 161 20.53 -7.25 20.34
C ASN A 161 20.31 -5.75 20.66
N THR A 162 19.19 -5.43 21.33
CA THR A 162 18.82 -4.06 21.71
C THR A 162 19.90 -3.34 22.52
N GLU A 163 20.62 -4.02 23.41
CA GLU A 163 21.72 -3.40 24.16
C GLU A 163 22.88 -2.99 23.25
N ALA A 164 23.29 -3.87 22.32
CA ALA A 164 24.32 -3.52 21.35
C ALA A 164 23.88 -2.37 20.44
N GLN A 165 22.61 -2.33 20.04
CA GLN A 165 22.06 -1.22 19.27
C GLN A 165 22.04 0.08 20.07
N ALA A 166 21.66 0.06 21.34
CA ALA A 166 21.67 1.24 22.21
C ALA A 166 23.08 1.83 22.34
N ARG A 167 24.07 0.95 22.57
CA ARG A 167 25.49 1.34 22.60
C ARG A 167 25.96 1.90 21.27
N ALA A 168 25.60 1.29 20.15
CA ALA A 168 25.97 1.77 18.82
C ALA A 168 25.33 3.13 18.50
N LEU A 169 24.05 3.30 18.80
CA LEU A 169 23.31 4.55 18.60
C LEU A 169 24.01 5.73 19.30
N ALA A 170 24.41 5.52 20.56
CA ALA A 170 25.19 6.51 21.33
C ALA A 170 26.63 6.67 20.81
N THR A 171 27.33 5.57 20.51
CA THR A 171 28.74 5.59 20.08
C THR A 171 28.93 6.32 18.76
N PHE A 172 28.04 6.08 17.79
CA PHE A 172 28.08 6.74 16.49
C PHE A 172 27.41 8.12 16.51
N GLY A 173 26.72 8.48 17.59
CA GLY A 173 26.01 9.76 17.71
C GLY A 173 24.93 9.92 16.64
N ALA A 174 24.07 8.91 16.48
CA ALA A 174 23.03 8.92 15.46
C ALA A 174 22.13 10.16 15.59
N THR A 175 21.91 10.86 14.47
CA THR A 175 21.03 12.04 14.41
C THR A 175 19.63 11.68 13.95
N ALA A 176 19.46 10.51 13.32
CA ALA A 176 18.21 10.04 12.78
C ALA A 176 18.03 8.52 12.95
N TYR A 177 16.77 8.06 12.98
CA TYR A 177 16.41 6.65 13.11
C TYR A 177 15.50 6.18 11.97
N MET A 178 15.69 4.95 11.51
CA MET A 178 14.75 4.25 10.62
C MET A 178 14.41 2.88 11.18
N GLY A 179 13.13 2.50 11.20
CA GLY A 179 12.72 1.17 11.65
C GLY A 179 11.22 1.02 11.88
N VAL A 180 10.82 -0.02 12.61
CA VAL A 180 9.41 -0.24 12.97
C VAL A 180 8.98 0.70 14.12
N PRO A 181 7.74 1.19 14.14
CA PRO A 181 7.29 2.22 15.09
C PRO A 181 7.51 1.90 16.57
N ASP A 182 7.33 0.64 16.96
CA ASP A 182 7.34 0.19 18.34
C ASP A 182 8.74 -0.16 18.88
N PHE A 183 9.75 -0.25 18.01
CA PHE A 183 11.11 -0.59 18.44
C PHE A 183 11.88 0.63 18.97
N LEU A 184 11.73 1.80 18.36
CA LEU A 184 12.45 3.00 18.79
C LEU A 184 12.19 3.36 20.27
N PRO A 185 10.94 3.36 20.79
CA PRO A 185 10.71 3.57 22.22
C PRO A 185 11.50 2.59 23.11
N ARG A 186 11.50 1.31 22.77
CA ARG A 186 12.24 0.26 23.51
C ARG A 186 13.76 0.45 23.44
N LEU A 187 14.26 0.95 22.32
CA LEU A 187 15.67 1.28 22.14
C LEU A 187 16.06 2.47 23.02
N LEU A 188 15.22 3.49 23.10
CA LEU A 188 15.45 4.67 23.94
C LEU A 188 15.31 4.35 25.44
N GLU A 189 14.37 3.49 25.84
CA GLU A 189 14.32 2.95 27.20
C GLU A 189 15.62 2.21 27.55
N LYS A 190 16.15 1.41 26.63
CA LYS A 190 17.43 0.72 26.83
C LYS A 190 18.61 1.69 26.95
N THR A 191 18.60 2.83 26.24
CA THR A 191 19.65 3.84 26.41
C THR A 191 19.57 4.51 27.77
N ASP A 192 18.35 4.76 28.28
CA ASP A 192 18.14 5.31 29.63
C ASP A 192 18.65 4.34 30.71
N GLU A 193 18.30 3.05 30.61
CA GLU A 193 18.75 2.00 31.53
C GLU A 193 20.28 1.86 31.59
N LEU A 194 20.95 2.10 30.46
CA LEU A 194 22.41 2.02 30.34
C LEU A 194 23.12 3.34 30.64
N GLY A 195 22.39 4.42 30.91
CA GLY A 195 22.94 5.76 31.13
C GLY A 195 23.67 6.33 29.91
N LEU A 196 23.17 6.03 28.70
CA LEU A 196 23.77 6.46 27.43
C LEU A 196 23.13 7.76 26.94
N ASP A 197 23.95 8.69 26.46
CA ASP A 197 23.48 9.92 25.83
C ASP A 197 23.12 9.68 24.37
N THR A 198 21.89 10.07 24.00
CA THR A 198 21.34 10.00 22.64
C THR A 198 21.00 11.38 22.08
N GLY A 199 21.43 12.45 22.75
CA GLY A 199 21.12 13.86 22.47
C GLY A 199 21.10 14.33 21.00
N PRO A 200 21.93 13.81 20.07
CA PRO A 200 21.82 14.19 18.66
C PRO A 200 20.57 13.65 17.93
N LEU A 201 19.90 12.62 18.45
CA LEU A 201 18.74 12.00 17.79
C LEU A 201 17.51 12.90 17.87
N THR A 202 17.07 13.41 16.71
CA THR A 202 15.97 14.39 16.65
C THR A 202 14.86 14.03 15.67
N LYS A 203 15.08 13.02 14.82
CA LYS A 203 14.14 12.64 13.77
C LYS A 203 14.09 11.14 13.54
N ALA A 204 12.92 10.64 13.16
CA ALA A 204 12.69 9.24 12.86
C ALA A 204 11.75 9.08 11.66
N SER A 205 12.02 8.06 10.84
CA SER A 205 11.11 7.58 9.80
C SER A 205 10.75 6.13 10.09
N VAL A 206 9.45 5.82 10.14
CA VAL A 206 8.97 4.49 10.53
C VAL A 206 8.05 3.87 9.49
N SER A 207 8.06 2.54 9.38
CA SER A 207 7.23 1.77 8.43
C SER A 207 7.03 0.33 8.92
N ALA A 208 6.41 -0.52 8.10
CA ALA A 208 6.14 -1.93 8.38
C ALA A 208 5.27 -2.20 9.63
N GLY A 209 4.54 -1.19 10.10
CA GLY A 209 3.56 -1.27 11.18
C GLY A 209 2.83 0.06 11.37
N PRO A 210 1.66 0.07 12.05
CA PRO A 210 0.94 1.30 12.34
C PRO A 210 1.68 2.15 13.37
N LEU A 211 1.86 3.44 13.11
CA LEU A 211 2.34 4.41 14.10
C LEU A 211 1.15 4.95 14.91
N PHE A 212 0.93 4.40 16.10
CA PHE A 212 -0.14 4.86 16.97
C PHE A 212 0.12 6.28 17.51
N PRO A 213 -0.93 7.10 17.75
CA PRO A 213 -0.78 8.45 18.29
C PRO A 213 0.01 8.53 19.60
N SER A 214 -0.17 7.54 20.49
CA SER A 214 0.56 7.47 21.77
C SER A 214 2.06 7.25 21.59
N VAL A 215 2.46 6.40 20.64
CA VAL A 215 3.87 6.15 20.30
C VAL A 215 4.50 7.41 19.73
N ARG A 216 3.80 8.09 18.80
CA ARG A 216 4.25 9.38 18.25
C ARG A 216 4.44 10.43 19.34
N GLN A 217 3.45 10.59 20.23
CA GLN A 217 3.54 11.57 21.29
C GLN A 217 4.72 11.27 22.23
N GLY A 218 4.92 10.03 22.63
CA GLY A 218 6.05 9.65 23.50
C GLY A 218 7.42 9.92 22.86
N LEU A 219 7.55 9.77 21.54
CA LEU A 219 8.77 10.13 20.80
C LEU A 219 8.96 11.65 20.69
N ASN A 220 7.87 12.38 20.40
CA ASN A 220 7.89 13.84 20.36
C ASN A 220 8.25 14.47 21.71
N ASP A 221 7.76 13.91 22.82
CA ASP A 221 8.07 14.35 24.20
C ASP A 221 9.57 14.16 24.52
N ARG A 222 10.23 13.21 23.85
CA ARG A 222 11.68 13.01 23.90
C ARG A 222 12.45 13.88 22.88
N GLY A 223 11.77 14.76 22.15
CA GLY A 223 12.38 15.62 21.13
C GLY A 223 12.65 14.94 19.79
N VAL A 224 12.09 13.75 19.55
CA VAL A 224 12.25 13.01 18.29
C VAL A 224 11.00 13.16 17.43
N ALA A 225 11.07 13.98 16.38
CA ALA A 225 10.01 14.09 15.39
C ALA A 225 9.94 12.81 14.56
N VAL A 226 8.83 12.08 14.63
CA VAL A 226 8.63 10.82 13.90
C VAL A 226 7.59 10.95 12.81
N TYR A 227 7.88 10.39 11.64
CA TYR A 227 7.00 10.37 10.46
C TYR A 227 6.86 8.96 9.90
N GLN A 228 5.65 8.60 9.48
CA GLN A 228 5.38 7.29 8.89
C GLN A 228 5.53 7.31 7.36
N CYS A 229 6.09 6.23 6.82
CA CYS A 229 6.12 5.92 5.40
C CYS A 229 5.24 4.70 5.11
N TYR A 230 4.55 4.71 3.98
CA TYR A 230 3.79 3.58 3.48
C TYR A 230 4.53 2.95 2.30
N VAL A 231 5.09 1.78 2.56
CA VAL A 231 6.01 1.06 1.67
C VAL A 231 5.54 -0.39 1.56
N ILE A 232 5.66 -0.97 0.37
CA ILE A 232 5.44 -2.40 0.14
C ILE A 232 6.69 -2.99 -0.49
N ALA A 233 7.10 -4.17 -0.02
CA ALA A 233 8.31 -4.86 -0.44
C ALA A 233 8.37 -5.17 -1.94
N ASP A 234 7.26 -5.16 -2.67
CA ASP A 234 7.22 -5.37 -4.12
C ASP A 234 7.35 -4.08 -4.95
N LEU A 235 6.98 -2.93 -4.36
CA LEU A 235 6.78 -1.66 -5.08
C LEU A 235 7.65 -0.51 -4.59
N GLY A 236 8.08 -0.54 -3.33
CA GLY A 236 8.78 0.55 -2.66
C GLY A 236 7.83 1.55 -2.04
N LEU A 237 8.26 2.81 -2.03
CA LEU A 237 7.47 3.91 -1.49
C LEU A 237 6.18 4.11 -2.30
N ILE A 238 5.06 4.14 -1.58
CA ILE A 238 3.75 4.51 -2.11
C ILE A 238 3.38 5.92 -1.66
N SER A 239 3.44 6.17 -0.35
CA SER A 239 3.15 7.49 0.23
C SER A 239 3.89 7.72 1.54
N TYR A 240 3.96 8.96 2.01
CA TYR A 240 4.70 9.34 3.22
C TYR A 240 4.08 10.53 3.93
N GLU A 241 4.26 10.59 5.24
CA GLU A 241 3.89 11.77 6.02
C GLU A 241 4.87 12.93 5.82
N THR A 242 4.38 14.13 6.10
CA THR A 242 5.17 15.37 6.11
C THR A 242 5.00 16.07 7.45
N PRO A 243 5.77 17.13 7.77
CA PRO A 243 5.57 17.93 8.98
C PRO A 243 4.16 18.50 9.16
N ALA A 244 3.36 18.59 8.09
CA ALA A 244 1.96 19.00 8.19
C ALA A 244 1.07 17.96 8.88
N LEU A 245 1.45 16.68 8.88
CA LEU A 245 0.67 15.56 9.47
C LEU A 245 -0.80 15.50 9.00
N GLU A 246 -1.07 15.98 7.79
CA GLU A 246 -2.40 15.98 7.18
C GLU A 246 -2.44 15.06 5.96
N ALA A 247 -2.73 13.78 6.24
CA ALA A 247 -2.70 12.67 5.29
C ALA A 247 -1.28 12.36 4.75
N MET A 248 -1.13 11.25 4.04
CA MET A 248 0.14 10.81 3.45
C MET A 248 0.23 11.27 2.00
N VAL A 249 1.33 11.94 1.65
CA VAL A 249 1.62 12.39 0.28
C VAL A 249 2.04 11.20 -0.58
N VAL A 250 1.39 10.99 -1.72
CA VAL A 250 1.74 9.94 -2.71
C VAL A 250 3.02 10.30 -3.46
N ASP A 251 3.90 9.33 -3.64
CA ASP A 251 5.16 9.50 -4.39
C ASP A 251 4.91 9.84 -5.88
N GLU A 252 5.85 10.54 -6.50
CA GLU A 252 5.71 11.02 -7.88
C GLU A 252 5.77 9.91 -8.93
N ASP A 253 6.48 8.82 -8.63
CA ASP A 253 6.73 7.73 -9.59
C ASP A 253 5.83 6.51 -9.35
N VAL A 254 4.72 6.72 -8.63
CA VAL A 254 3.63 5.74 -8.53
C VAL A 254 2.31 6.36 -8.94
N ILE A 255 1.44 5.54 -9.52
CA ILE A 255 0.03 5.86 -9.69
C ILE A 255 -0.74 5.03 -8.68
N VAL A 256 -1.59 5.68 -7.88
CA VAL A 256 -2.46 5.01 -6.91
C VAL A 256 -3.91 5.16 -7.35
N GLU A 257 -4.61 4.04 -7.38
CA GLU A 257 -6.06 3.96 -7.55
C GLU A 257 -6.68 3.43 -6.25
N ILE A 258 -7.82 3.99 -5.84
CA ILE A 258 -8.68 3.40 -4.82
C ILE A 258 -9.84 2.73 -5.54
N VAL A 259 -9.93 1.42 -5.42
CA VAL A 259 -10.91 0.60 -6.16
C VAL A 259 -11.83 -0.15 -5.22
N ARG A 260 -13.01 -0.51 -5.70
CA ARG A 260 -13.94 -1.35 -4.95
C ARG A 260 -13.37 -2.77 -4.80
N PRO A 261 -13.18 -3.28 -3.57
CA PRO A 261 -12.65 -4.61 -3.31
C PRO A 261 -13.38 -5.69 -4.11
N GLY A 262 -12.63 -6.63 -4.67
CA GLY A 262 -13.14 -7.75 -5.47
C GLY A 262 -13.60 -7.42 -6.90
N SER A 263 -13.94 -6.16 -7.21
CA SER A 263 -14.32 -5.76 -8.59
C SER A 263 -13.17 -5.08 -9.34
N GLY A 264 -12.43 -4.20 -8.67
CA GLY A 264 -11.45 -3.34 -9.31
C GLY A 264 -11.99 -2.07 -9.94
N ASP A 265 -13.29 -1.79 -9.76
CA ASP A 265 -13.92 -0.56 -10.27
C ASP A 265 -13.41 0.65 -9.46
N PRO A 266 -12.94 1.74 -10.10
CA PRO A 266 -12.50 2.94 -9.40
C PRO A 266 -13.58 3.53 -8.51
N LEU A 267 -13.20 4.02 -7.34
CA LEU A 267 -14.09 4.72 -6.41
C LEU A 267 -13.87 6.24 -6.44
N PRO A 268 -14.91 7.04 -6.16
CA PRO A 268 -14.77 8.48 -5.97
C PRO A 268 -13.78 8.86 -4.86
N GLU A 269 -13.23 10.07 -4.93
CA GLU A 269 -12.41 10.62 -3.84
C GLU A 269 -13.17 10.60 -2.50
N GLY A 270 -12.48 10.24 -1.41
CA GLY A 270 -13.07 10.10 -0.07
C GLY A 270 -13.74 8.75 0.24
N GLU A 271 -14.05 7.93 -0.75
CA GLU A 271 -14.55 6.56 -0.51
C GLU A 271 -13.40 5.63 -0.11
N VAL A 272 -13.63 4.78 0.89
CA VAL A 272 -12.65 3.78 1.33
C VAL A 272 -12.73 2.56 0.42
N GLY A 273 -11.57 2.16 -0.11
CA GLY A 273 -11.45 1.01 -1.00
C GLY A 273 -10.07 0.37 -0.97
N GLU A 274 -9.91 -0.66 -1.79
CA GLU A 274 -8.65 -1.39 -1.96
C GLU A 274 -7.63 -0.51 -2.69
N VAL A 275 -6.42 -0.48 -2.15
CA VAL A 275 -5.29 0.26 -2.74
C VAL A 275 -4.70 -0.55 -3.89
N VAL A 276 -4.68 0.05 -5.07
CA VAL A 276 -4.06 -0.51 -6.28
C VAL A 276 -2.96 0.44 -6.73
N VAL A 277 -1.77 -0.10 -7.00
CA VAL A 277 -0.59 0.72 -7.30
C VAL A 277 0.05 0.27 -8.60
N THR A 278 0.50 1.24 -9.39
CA THR A 278 1.39 1.03 -10.53
C THR A 278 2.70 1.76 -10.28
N ALA A 279 3.82 1.02 -10.15
CA ALA A 279 5.15 1.61 -10.00
C ALA A 279 5.75 1.93 -11.37
N LEU A 280 6.02 3.20 -11.65
CA LEU A 280 6.37 3.69 -12.99
C LEU A 280 7.84 3.45 -13.37
N ALA A 281 8.71 3.27 -12.37
CA ALA A 281 10.16 3.17 -12.55
C ALA A 281 10.70 1.72 -12.55
N HIS A 282 9.86 0.72 -12.28
CA HIS A 282 10.27 -0.69 -12.11
C HIS A 282 10.09 -1.44 -13.43
N HIS A 283 11.09 -1.37 -14.31
CA HIS A 283 11.01 -1.94 -15.66
C HIS A 283 11.45 -3.41 -15.73
N GLU A 284 12.15 -3.90 -14.71
CA GLU A 284 12.69 -5.25 -14.63
C GLU A 284 11.60 -6.31 -14.41
N LEU A 285 10.60 -5.97 -13.59
CA LEU A 285 9.37 -6.72 -13.38
C LEU A 285 8.24 -5.70 -13.10
N PRO A 286 7.62 -5.14 -14.16
CA PRO A 286 6.54 -4.17 -14.01
C PRO A 286 5.41 -4.73 -13.14
N LEU A 287 4.90 -3.96 -12.19
CA LEU A 287 3.69 -4.27 -11.45
C LEU A 287 2.64 -3.21 -11.79
N ILE A 288 1.79 -3.54 -12.76
CA ILE A 288 0.75 -2.66 -13.29
C ILE A 288 -0.59 -3.04 -12.66
N ARG A 289 -1.27 -2.06 -12.06
CA ARG A 289 -2.49 -2.24 -11.27
C ARG A 289 -2.37 -3.37 -10.25
N PHE A 290 -1.33 -3.31 -9.43
CA PHE A 290 -1.09 -4.29 -8.38
C PHE A 290 -1.89 -3.96 -7.13
N ALA A 291 -2.86 -4.82 -6.81
CA ALA A 291 -3.65 -4.73 -5.59
C ALA A 291 -2.84 -5.25 -4.40
N ILE A 292 -2.54 -4.36 -3.46
CA ILE A 292 -1.61 -4.65 -2.35
C ILE A 292 -2.27 -5.27 -1.12
N GLY A 293 -3.61 -5.41 -1.14
CA GLY A 293 -4.41 -6.04 -0.09
C GLY A 293 -4.74 -5.14 1.11
N ASP A 294 -4.52 -3.84 1.00
CA ASP A 294 -4.81 -2.86 2.04
C ASP A 294 -5.96 -1.93 1.63
N LEU A 295 -6.59 -1.30 2.62
CA LEU A 295 -7.64 -0.29 2.44
C LEU A 295 -7.10 1.12 2.69
N SER A 296 -7.55 2.07 1.87
CA SER A 296 -7.31 3.51 2.06
C SER A 296 -8.39 4.34 1.36
N ALA A 297 -8.26 5.66 1.41
CA ALA A 297 -9.08 6.61 0.69
C ALA A 297 -8.23 7.80 0.22
N VAL A 298 -8.60 8.39 -0.93
CA VAL A 298 -8.01 9.67 -1.37
C VAL A 298 -8.52 10.79 -0.48
N THR A 299 -7.60 11.62 0.02
CA THR A 299 -7.93 12.82 0.79
C THR A 299 -7.94 14.04 -0.15
N PRO A 300 -9.08 14.76 -0.26
CA PRO A 300 -9.21 15.88 -1.19
C PRO A 300 -8.37 17.09 -0.77
N GLY A 301 -8.01 17.93 -1.74
CA GLY A 301 -7.29 19.19 -1.51
C GLY A 301 -5.77 19.04 -1.43
N GLN A 302 -5.09 20.18 -1.47
CA GLN A 302 -3.63 20.28 -1.44
C GLN A 302 -3.08 20.20 0.00
N SER A 303 -1.86 19.68 0.16
CA SER A 303 -1.20 19.66 1.46
C SER A 303 -0.82 21.07 1.91
N PRO A 304 -0.97 21.41 3.21
CA PRO A 304 -0.45 22.67 3.77
C PRO A 304 1.07 22.84 3.63
N CYS A 305 1.82 21.75 3.45
CA CYS A 305 3.28 21.82 3.23
C CYS A 305 3.68 22.28 1.82
N GLY A 306 2.72 22.66 0.98
CA GLY A 306 2.95 23.15 -0.39
C GLY A 306 3.06 22.05 -1.44
N ARG A 307 3.24 20.78 -1.05
CA ARG A 307 3.24 19.65 -1.99
C ARG A 307 1.90 19.52 -2.69
N THR A 308 1.94 19.35 -4.01
CA THR A 308 0.75 19.31 -4.89
C THR A 308 0.30 17.89 -5.24
N ASN A 309 0.98 16.88 -4.71
CA ASN A 309 0.69 15.46 -4.90
C ASN A 309 -0.70 15.05 -4.41
N MET A 310 -1.21 13.93 -4.94
CA MET A 310 -2.33 13.20 -4.34
C MET A 310 -2.00 12.85 -2.88
N ARG A 311 -3.03 12.78 -2.03
CA ARG A 311 -2.91 12.40 -0.63
C ARG A 311 -3.80 11.20 -0.30
N LEU A 312 -3.29 10.31 0.55
CA LEU A 312 -4.00 9.14 1.06
C LEU A 312 -4.25 9.28 2.55
N ALA A 313 -5.39 8.78 3.03
CA ALA A 313 -5.71 8.72 4.46
C ALA A 313 -4.72 7.86 5.27
N GLY A 314 -3.84 7.10 4.60
CA GLY A 314 -2.95 6.12 5.20
C GLY A 314 -3.59 4.72 5.19
N TRP A 315 -3.06 3.82 6.02
CA TRP A 315 -3.60 2.47 6.13
C TRP A 315 -4.88 2.46 6.98
N LEU A 316 -5.98 1.97 6.40
CA LEU A 316 -7.29 1.89 7.06
C LEU A 316 -7.75 0.45 7.34
N GLY A 317 -6.90 -0.54 7.10
CA GLY A 317 -7.22 -1.94 7.29
C GLY A 317 -6.85 -2.79 6.09
N ARG A 318 -7.40 -4.01 6.06
CA ARG A 318 -7.11 -5.01 5.03
C ARG A 318 -8.30 -5.26 4.12
N ALA A 319 -8.02 -5.45 2.83
CA ALA A 319 -9.03 -5.72 1.81
C ALA A 319 -9.35 -7.22 1.67
N ASP A 320 -8.48 -8.11 2.17
CA ASP A 320 -8.62 -9.57 2.12
C ASP A 320 -9.67 -10.10 3.12
N GLN A 321 -10.93 -9.73 2.89
CA GLN A 321 -12.05 -10.05 3.75
C GLN A 321 -12.68 -11.38 3.33
N THR A 322 -12.40 -12.46 4.04
CA THR A 322 -12.99 -13.78 3.77
C THR A 322 -13.71 -14.30 5.00
N ALA A 323 -14.90 -14.89 4.81
CA ALA A 323 -15.66 -15.56 5.86
C ALA A 323 -15.99 -17.00 5.45
N LYS A 324 -16.02 -17.91 6.43
CA LYS A 324 -16.44 -19.31 6.21
C LYS A 324 -17.87 -19.51 6.70
N VAL A 325 -18.79 -19.79 5.79
CA VAL A 325 -20.24 -19.91 6.06
C VAL A 325 -20.70 -21.30 5.67
N ARG A 326 -21.22 -22.07 6.64
CA ARG A 326 -21.72 -23.45 6.40
C ARG A 326 -20.75 -24.33 5.58
N GLY A 327 -19.45 -24.23 5.87
CA GLY A 327 -18.39 -25.00 5.22
C GLY A 327 -17.83 -24.42 3.91
N MET A 328 -18.45 -23.37 3.35
CA MET A 328 -18.01 -22.70 2.12
C MET A 328 -17.28 -21.39 2.44
N PHE A 329 -16.25 -21.04 1.67
CA PHE A 329 -15.63 -19.73 1.75
C PHE A 329 -16.37 -18.71 0.90
N VAL A 330 -16.51 -17.52 1.45
CA VAL A 330 -17.16 -16.36 0.84
C VAL A 330 -16.12 -15.27 0.68
N HIS A 331 -15.93 -14.83 -0.56
CA HIS A 331 -14.89 -13.87 -0.95
C HIS A 331 -15.45 -12.58 -1.54
N PRO A 332 -14.71 -11.45 -1.47
CA PRO A 332 -15.16 -10.15 -1.98
C PRO A 332 -15.53 -10.18 -3.47
N GLU A 333 -14.80 -10.94 -4.30
CA GLU A 333 -15.03 -11.09 -5.74
C GLU A 333 -16.41 -11.70 -6.03
N GLN A 334 -16.88 -12.60 -5.17
CA GLN A 334 -18.21 -13.19 -5.30
C GLN A 334 -19.30 -12.17 -5.00
N VAL A 335 -19.11 -11.33 -3.97
CA VAL A 335 -20.03 -10.21 -3.65
C VAL A 335 -20.07 -9.22 -4.82
N ALA A 336 -18.90 -8.80 -5.32
CA ALA A 336 -18.78 -7.92 -6.47
C ALA A 336 -19.52 -8.46 -7.71
N ARG A 337 -19.38 -9.77 -7.99
CA ARG A 337 -20.09 -10.42 -9.09
C ARG A 337 -21.61 -10.37 -8.92
N VAL A 338 -22.13 -10.55 -7.72
CA VAL A 338 -23.57 -10.43 -7.43
C VAL A 338 -24.06 -9.02 -7.72
N LEU A 339 -23.35 -8.00 -7.21
CA LEU A 339 -23.70 -6.59 -7.43
C LEU A 339 -23.71 -6.24 -8.92
N LYS A 340 -22.65 -6.63 -9.65
CA LYS A 340 -22.53 -6.41 -11.10
C LYS A 340 -23.66 -7.08 -11.88
N GLN A 341 -23.94 -8.35 -11.61
CA GLN A 341 -25.02 -9.09 -12.29
C GLN A 341 -26.41 -8.52 -11.97
N CYS A 342 -26.57 -7.81 -10.85
CA CYS A 342 -27.82 -7.16 -10.46
C CYS A 342 -27.91 -5.69 -10.90
N GLY A 343 -26.83 -5.10 -11.43
CA GLY A 343 -26.78 -3.69 -11.83
C GLY A 343 -26.71 -2.71 -10.64
N LEU A 344 -26.10 -3.14 -9.54
CA LEU A 344 -26.00 -2.38 -8.29
C LEU A 344 -24.65 -1.67 -8.20
N GLN A 345 -24.65 -0.38 -7.83
CA GLN A 345 -23.45 0.47 -7.80
C GLN A 345 -23.20 1.16 -6.44
N GLY A 346 -24.15 1.08 -5.50
CA GLY A 346 -24.02 1.65 -4.16
C GLY A 346 -23.06 0.87 -3.25
N ARG A 347 -22.85 1.35 -2.03
CA ARG A 347 -22.15 0.55 -1.01
C ARG A 347 -22.96 -0.71 -0.72
N ALA A 348 -22.26 -1.78 -0.38
CA ALA A 348 -22.86 -3.03 0.01
C ALA A 348 -22.05 -3.67 1.12
N ARG A 349 -22.71 -4.48 1.93
CA ARG A 349 -22.08 -5.28 2.98
C ARG A 349 -22.78 -6.62 3.08
N LEU A 350 -22.03 -7.69 2.91
CA LEU A 350 -22.49 -9.03 3.18
C LEU A 350 -22.24 -9.34 4.66
N VAL A 351 -23.30 -9.31 5.46
CA VAL A 351 -23.25 -9.62 6.88
C VAL A 351 -23.46 -11.12 7.06
N ILE A 352 -22.48 -11.78 7.69
CA ILE A 352 -22.56 -13.17 8.12
C ILE A 352 -22.88 -13.16 9.61
N GLY A 353 -24.09 -13.60 9.93
CA GLY A 353 -24.59 -13.66 11.30
C GLY A 353 -24.89 -15.07 11.75
N ARG A 354 -25.51 -15.18 12.92
CA ARG A 354 -26.01 -16.45 13.46
C ARG A 354 -27.36 -16.22 14.16
N GLU A 355 -28.33 -17.05 13.81
CA GLU A 355 -29.63 -17.11 14.47
C GLU A 355 -29.82 -18.51 15.07
N GLY A 356 -29.72 -18.61 16.40
CA GLY A 356 -29.61 -19.89 17.10
C GLY A 356 -28.38 -20.67 16.65
N GLU A 357 -28.57 -21.90 16.16
CA GLU A 357 -27.48 -22.77 15.67
C GLU A 357 -27.23 -22.64 14.16
N ARG A 358 -27.85 -21.66 13.48
CA ARG A 358 -27.78 -21.51 12.03
C ARG A 358 -27.06 -20.24 11.63
N ASP A 359 -26.04 -20.38 10.78
CA ASP A 359 -25.41 -19.23 10.13
C ASP A 359 -26.40 -18.56 9.16
N THR A 360 -26.47 -17.22 9.21
CA THR A 360 -27.24 -16.38 8.29
C THR A 360 -26.31 -15.62 7.35
N MET A 361 -26.82 -15.21 6.18
CA MET A 361 -26.06 -14.47 5.19
C MET A 361 -26.97 -13.43 4.55
N THR A 362 -26.75 -12.16 4.86
CA THR A 362 -27.62 -11.05 4.43
C THR A 362 -26.79 -10.01 3.68
N LEU A 363 -27.13 -9.76 2.43
CA LEU A 363 -26.49 -8.72 1.62
C LEU A 363 -27.26 -7.41 1.79
N HIS A 364 -26.71 -6.49 2.58
CA HIS A 364 -27.17 -5.12 2.66
C HIS A 364 -26.63 -4.33 1.46
N VAL A 365 -27.50 -3.60 0.76
CA VAL A 365 -27.12 -2.78 -0.40
C VAL A 365 -27.75 -1.41 -0.28
N GLU A 366 -26.94 -0.37 -0.37
CA GLU A 366 -27.45 0.99 -0.55
C GLU A 366 -28.10 1.13 -1.92
N TYR A 367 -29.38 1.45 -1.93
CA TYR A 367 -30.15 1.54 -3.15
C TYR A 367 -31.17 2.67 -3.07
N ARG A 368 -31.33 3.39 -4.19
CA ARG A 368 -32.38 4.39 -4.38
C ARG A 368 -33.15 4.03 -5.64
N GLY A 369 -34.40 3.60 -5.48
CA GLY A 369 -35.25 3.22 -6.60
C GLY A 369 -36.35 2.25 -6.18
N ASP A 370 -37.05 1.72 -7.18
CA ASP A 370 -38.02 0.64 -6.99
C ASP A 370 -37.29 -0.71 -6.81
N ALA A 371 -37.50 -1.33 -5.66
CA ALA A 371 -36.89 -2.62 -5.31
C ALA A 371 -37.76 -3.83 -5.69
N THR A 372 -38.90 -3.62 -6.35
CA THR A 372 -39.83 -4.69 -6.75
C THR A 372 -39.12 -5.75 -7.59
N GLY A 373 -39.08 -7.01 -7.12
CA GLY A 373 -38.44 -8.13 -7.82
C GLY A 373 -36.91 -8.16 -7.73
N LEU A 374 -36.28 -7.11 -7.18
CA LEU A 374 -34.83 -6.98 -7.11
C LEU A 374 -34.24 -7.87 -6.00
N ALA A 375 -34.94 -8.00 -4.87
CA ALA A 375 -34.54 -8.89 -3.77
C ALA A 375 -34.44 -10.34 -4.27
N GLU A 376 -35.50 -10.85 -4.92
CA GLU A 376 -35.55 -12.22 -5.42
C GLU A 376 -34.46 -12.48 -6.48
N ARG A 377 -34.17 -11.47 -7.32
CA ARG A 377 -33.06 -11.55 -8.28
C ARG A 377 -31.71 -11.63 -7.58
N ILE A 378 -31.46 -10.76 -6.58
CA ILE A 378 -30.21 -10.78 -5.80
C ILE A 378 -30.05 -12.14 -5.13
N GLU A 379 -31.08 -12.63 -4.43
CA GLU A 379 -31.04 -13.91 -3.70
C GLU A 379 -30.80 -15.11 -4.63
N SER A 380 -31.40 -15.09 -5.82
CA SER A 380 -31.16 -16.09 -6.86
C SER A 380 -29.71 -16.08 -7.35
N VAL A 381 -29.15 -14.89 -7.61
CA VAL A 381 -27.75 -14.71 -8.00
C VAL A 381 -26.79 -15.07 -6.87
N MET A 382 -27.12 -14.75 -5.62
CA MET A 382 -26.35 -15.17 -4.45
C MET A 382 -26.29 -16.70 -4.34
N LYS A 383 -27.43 -17.37 -4.52
CA LYS A 383 -27.50 -18.83 -4.48
C LYS A 383 -26.60 -19.47 -5.52
N THR A 384 -26.55 -18.96 -6.75
CA THR A 384 -25.67 -19.50 -7.79
C THR A 384 -24.21 -19.11 -7.61
N THR A 385 -23.93 -17.91 -7.10
CA THR A 385 -22.57 -17.36 -6.93
C THR A 385 -21.83 -17.96 -5.73
N PHE A 386 -22.50 -18.08 -4.59
CA PHE A 386 -21.93 -18.58 -3.34
C PHE A 386 -22.21 -20.06 -3.09
N ASN A 387 -23.14 -20.66 -3.85
CA ASN A 387 -23.74 -21.96 -3.54
C ASN A 387 -24.41 -21.99 -2.14
N LEU A 388 -24.86 -20.83 -1.67
CA LEU A 388 -25.46 -20.61 -0.35
C LEU A 388 -26.69 -19.72 -0.51
N ARG A 389 -27.78 -20.05 0.21
CA ARG A 389 -28.93 -19.14 0.32
C ARG A 389 -28.58 -17.96 1.22
N GLY A 390 -29.01 -16.77 0.84
CA GLY A 390 -28.96 -15.57 1.66
C GLY A 390 -30.15 -14.67 1.36
N GLU A 391 -30.24 -13.56 2.08
CA GLU A 391 -31.30 -12.56 1.98
C GLU A 391 -30.74 -11.23 1.45
N ALA A 392 -31.56 -10.45 0.76
CA ALA A 392 -31.22 -9.08 0.37
C ALA A 392 -31.93 -8.06 1.27
N ARG A 393 -31.19 -7.05 1.74
CA ARG A 393 -31.75 -5.89 2.45
C ARG A 393 -31.31 -4.60 1.78
N PHE A 394 -32.24 -3.66 1.63
CA PHE A 394 -31.97 -2.38 1.00
C PHE A 394 -31.84 -1.30 2.06
N GLU A 395 -30.74 -0.56 1.99
CA GLU A 395 -30.44 0.56 2.86
C GLU A 395 -30.55 1.87 2.07
N PRO A 396 -30.93 2.98 2.72
CA PRO A 396 -30.87 4.28 2.05
C PRO A 396 -29.41 4.66 1.74
N PRO A 397 -29.14 5.42 0.66
CA PRO A 397 -27.78 5.87 0.35
C PRO A 397 -27.12 6.62 1.52
N GLY A 398 -25.90 6.23 1.87
CA GLY A 398 -25.12 6.75 3.00
C GLY A 398 -25.37 6.07 4.35
N ALA A 399 -26.26 5.09 4.45
CA ALA A 399 -26.52 4.37 5.71
C ALA A 399 -25.45 3.32 6.04
N LEU A 400 -24.76 2.76 5.04
CA LEU A 400 -23.67 1.83 5.28
C LEU A 400 -22.36 2.58 5.58
N PRO A 401 -21.56 2.11 6.56
CA PRO A 401 -20.29 2.73 6.89
C PRO A 401 -19.33 2.80 5.70
N ASN A 402 -18.55 3.88 5.62
CA ASN A 402 -17.45 4.04 4.67
C ASN A 402 -16.15 3.50 5.27
N ASP A 403 -16.08 2.20 5.52
CA ASP A 403 -14.92 1.53 6.15
C ASP A 403 -14.25 0.49 5.23
N GLY A 404 -14.68 0.41 3.97
CA GLY A 404 -14.19 -0.56 3.00
C GLY A 404 -14.57 -2.02 3.30
N LYS A 405 -15.36 -2.28 4.35
CA LYS A 405 -15.77 -3.62 4.75
C LYS A 405 -16.95 -4.11 3.90
N LEU A 406 -16.65 -5.00 2.96
CA LEU A 406 -17.59 -5.68 2.09
C LEU A 406 -18.15 -6.98 2.71
N ILE A 407 -17.36 -7.70 3.51
CA ILE A 407 -17.79 -8.91 4.23
C ILE A 407 -17.61 -8.68 5.73
N ASP A 408 -18.70 -8.84 6.47
CA ASP A 408 -18.78 -8.58 7.90
C ASP A 408 -19.24 -9.83 8.64
N ASP A 409 -18.28 -10.58 9.19
CA ASP A 409 -18.57 -11.74 10.04
C ASP A 409 -18.82 -11.28 11.48
N THR A 410 -20.09 -11.23 11.87
CA THR A 410 -20.55 -10.75 13.18
C THR A 410 -20.90 -11.91 14.11
N ARG A 411 -20.50 -13.14 13.78
CA ARG A 411 -20.73 -14.31 14.63
C ARG A 411 -19.74 -14.29 15.79
N ASP A 412 -20.28 -14.45 16.99
CA ASP A 412 -19.49 -14.78 18.17
C ASP A 412 -19.28 -16.30 18.22
N PHE A 413 -18.04 -16.74 18.49
CA PHE A 413 -17.66 -18.15 18.57
C PHE A 413 -17.48 -18.64 19.99
#